data_AF-A0AAF0EGH6-F1
#
_entry.id   AF-A0AAF0EGH6-F1
#
_cell.length_a   1.000
_cell.length_b   1.000
_cell.length_c   1.000
_cell.angle_alpha   90.00
_cell.angle_beta   90.00
_cell.angle_gamma   90.00
#
_symmetry.space_group_name_H-M   'P 1'
#
loop_
_entity.id
_entity.type
_entity.pdbx_description
1 polymer ?
#
loop_
_entity_poly.entity_id
_entity_poly.type
_entity_poly.pdbx_seq_one_letter_code
_entity_poly.pdbx_strand_id
1 'polypeptide(L)'
;MASAPGPVSGMAAGAPAAGADQNYTSFPAVKTDELLSVLHEMNLAVTADDIAKPQGAMAQKVFMAFLDTLAGTMPEMLERQRDEICANTEHRELFEDGVAWLLFFREVRTMMEAATVTDFQLQDLTRPTAKRFKRHMSALVNFFRFRSDRLAEFDELVLETEALENQRMELEEGLAHHKQAIESLLAQRRDDEPRVQQLRDENLAHSDRLLQMKKEQGQLLAEIDALKGDKAEAVQKQTDIQYQLQIVSAELAKLQTRLATEPADIRRDVDDMQAQVHSERASLAESERKARDLSAKVDVLQQLDTDVAAALAAMEQVATDMERTAAEARSLDETRTQLAAHTHEQPAQAHRLEVLDRQVKLATERLERARRQLEEKRTQRQAQMDALTARLADVSKLRKERHALADIKNQEATSIERELDSVLQEHEAHCARMQLDKEALPTWTQ
;
A
#
# COMPACT_ATOMS: atom_id res chain seq x y z
N MET A 1 125.49 64.96 -6.03
CA MET A 1 126.78 64.83 -6.76
C MET A 1 126.44 64.59 -8.23
N ALA A 2 127.01 65.29 -9.22
CA ALA A 2 127.96 66.41 -9.15
C ALA A 2 127.88 67.30 -10.42
N SER A 3 128.24 68.57 -10.23
CA SER A 3 128.90 69.49 -11.17
C SER A 3 128.39 69.72 -12.60
N ALA A 4 128.19 71.02 -12.90
CA ALA A 4 128.28 71.58 -14.25
C ALA A 4 129.71 71.51 -14.81
N PRO A 5 129.87 71.77 -16.11
CA PRO A 5 130.64 72.96 -16.48
C PRO A 5 130.04 73.77 -17.66
N GLY A 6 130.33 75.07 -17.69
CA GLY A 6 130.47 75.83 -18.96
C GLY A 6 131.94 76.23 -19.12
N PRO A 7 132.29 77.30 -19.87
CA PRO A 7 131.58 77.94 -20.99
C PRO A 7 132.52 78.13 -22.22
N VAL A 8 132.27 79.16 -23.05
CA VAL A 8 133.20 79.87 -23.99
C VAL A 8 133.07 79.61 -25.51
N SER A 9 132.39 80.56 -26.17
CA SER A 9 132.74 81.32 -27.40
C SER A 9 133.05 80.64 -28.74
N GLY A 10 132.46 81.16 -29.83
CA GLY A 10 132.67 80.65 -31.20
C GLY A 10 132.11 81.50 -32.35
N MET A 11 132.36 82.82 -32.36
CA MET A 11 132.29 83.74 -33.53
C MET A 11 130.93 84.01 -34.23
N ALA A 12 130.75 85.26 -34.65
CA ALA A 12 129.56 85.76 -35.33
C ALA A 12 129.70 85.73 -36.87
N ALA A 13 128.61 85.48 -37.58
CA ALA A 13 128.42 85.89 -38.97
C ALA A 13 126.93 85.98 -39.35
N GLY A 14 126.52 87.08 -40.00
CA GLY A 14 125.35 87.13 -40.88
C GLY A 14 123.97 87.18 -40.23
N ALA A 15 123.55 88.37 -39.78
CA ALA A 15 122.12 88.67 -39.67
C ALA A 15 121.57 89.12 -41.05
N PRO A 16 120.47 88.54 -41.55
CA PRO A 16 119.51 89.23 -42.40
C PRO A 16 118.43 89.86 -41.51
N ALA A 17 118.04 91.11 -41.79
CA ALA A 17 117.06 91.82 -40.99
C ALA A 17 115.64 91.22 -41.14
N ALA A 18 115.13 90.60 -40.09
CA ALA A 18 113.70 90.31 -39.95
C ALA A 18 112.95 91.56 -39.45
N GLY A 19 111.80 91.86 -40.06
CA GLY A 19 111.06 93.10 -39.82
C GLY A 19 110.45 93.17 -38.41
N ALA A 20 110.25 94.40 -37.94
CA ALA A 20 109.79 94.73 -36.59
C ALA A 20 108.57 93.90 -36.12
N ASP A 21 108.71 93.29 -34.94
CA ASP A 21 107.65 92.55 -34.25
C ASP A 21 106.40 93.41 -34.06
N GLN A 22 105.31 93.06 -34.74
CA GLN A 22 103.98 93.64 -34.51
C GLN A 22 103.18 92.80 -33.52
N ASN A 23 103.81 92.37 -32.42
CA ASN A 23 103.07 91.79 -31.30
C ASN A 23 102.22 92.88 -30.64
N TYR A 24 100.90 92.77 -30.78
CA TYR A 24 99.98 93.53 -29.96
C TYR A 24 100.01 92.97 -28.53
N THR A 25 99.96 93.82 -27.52
CA THR A 25 100.33 93.47 -26.13
C THR A 25 99.41 92.45 -25.44
N SER A 26 98.33 92.03 -26.09
CA SER A 26 97.38 91.01 -25.59
C SER A 26 97.09 89.84 -26.56
N PHE A 27 97.45 89.93 -27.85
CA PHE A 27 97.17 88.87 -28.83
C PHE A 27 98.13 88.88 -30.03
N PRO A 28 98.42 87.72 -30.66
CA PRO A 28 99.25 87.64 -31.86
C PRO A 28 98.65 88.37 -33.05
N ALA A 29 99.49 88.99 -33.88
CA ALA A 29 99.07 89.52 -35.18
C ALA A 29 98.88 88.38 -36.18
N VAL A 30 97.68 88.29 -36.77
CA VAL A 30 97.31 87.24 -37.72
C VAL A 30 97.88 87.56 -39.11
N LYS A 31 98.32 86.53 -39.85
CA LYS A 31 98.81 86.71 -41.23
C LYS A 31 97.66 87.10 -42.15
N THR A 32 97.96 87.84 -43.23
CA THR A 32 96.90 88.34 -44.13
C THR A 32 96.13 87.17 -44.79
N ASP A 33 96.83 86.11 -45.21
CA ASP A 33 96.22 84.94 -45.86
C ASP A 33 95.33 84.13 -44.88
N GLU A 34 95.75 84.06 -43.62
CA GLU A 34 95.05 83.37 -42.54
C GLU A 34 93.80 84.13 -42.10
N LEU A 35 93.88 85.46 -42.05
CA LEU A 35 92.76 86.36 -41.82
C LEU A 35 91.75 86.27 -42.96
N LEU A 36 92.21 86.15 -44.22
CA LEU A 36 91.35 85.92 -45.38
C LEU A 36 90.62 84.57 -45.33
N SER A 37 91.26 83.48 -44.86
CA SER A 37 90.60 82.18 -44.65
C SER A 37 89.39 82.32 -43.73
N VAL A 38 89.58 82.89 -42.55
CA VAL A 38 88.52 83.01 -41.53
C VAL A 38 87.42 83.97 -41.98
N LEU A 39 87.74 85.06 -42.69
CA LEU A 39 86.70 85.90 -43.30
C LEU A 39 85.91 85.15 -44.37
N HIS A 40 86.54 84.28 -45.16
CA HIS A 40 85.85 83.48 -46.17
C HIS A 40 84.98 82.38 -45.55
N GLU A 41 85.43 81.74 -44.45
CA GLU A 41 84.64 80.82 -43.63
C GLU A 41 83.35 81.49 -43.10
N MET A 42 83.40 82.80 -42.82
CA MET A 42 82.26 83.65 -42.46
C MET A 42 81.45 84.18 -43.65
N ASN A 43 81.60 83.57 -44.84
CA ASN A 43 80.94 83.97 -46.10
C ASN A 43 81.24 85.41 -46.58
N LEU A 44 82.34 86.03 -46.15
CA LEU A 44 82.75 87.36 -46.61
C LEU A 44 83.72 87.28 -47.79
N ALA A 45 83.35 87.88 -48.92
CA ALA A 45 84.24 88.07 -50.06
C ALA A 45 85.12 89.33 -49.86
N VAL A 46 86.23 89.16 -49.13
CA VAL A 46 87.24 90.20 -48.86
C VAL A 46 88.55 89.83 -49.56
N THR A 47 89.29 90.81 -50.09
CA THR A 47 90.60 90.60 -50.72
C THR A 47 91.75 91.15 -49.90
N ALA A 48 92.98 90.78 -50.25
CA ALA A 48 94.18 91.32 -49.61
C ALA A 48 94.32 92.85 -49.74
N ASP A 49 93.84 93.46 -50.84
CA ASP A 49 93.87 94.93 -50.99
C ASP A 49 92.82 95.62 -50.12
N ASP A 50 91.66 94.98 -49.87
CA ASP A 50 90.65 95.51 -48.94
C ASP A 50 91.17 95.57 -47.50
N ILE A 51 92.03 94.63 -47.10
CA ILE A 51 92.70 94.65 -45.79
C ILE A 51 93.81 95.72 -45.74
N ALA A 52 94.50 95.93 -46.86
CA ALA A 52 95.55 96.95 -46.99
C ALA A 52 95.00 98.38 -47.11
N LYS A 53 93.78 98.55 -47.65
CA LYS A 53 93.07 99.82 -47.85
C LYS A 53 91.60 99.68 -47.45
N PRO A 54 91.29 99.52 -46.15
CA PRO A 54 89.93 99.25 -45.72
C PRO A 54 88.99 100.42 -46.02
N GLN A 55 87.87 100.11 -46.67
CA GLN A 55 86.78 101.04 -46.90
C GLN A 55 85.74 100.93 -45.77
N GLY A 56 85.13 102.04 -45.36
CA GLY A 56 84.16 102.05 -44.25
C GLY A 56 83.00 101.06 -44.45
N ALA A 57 82.38 101.04 -45.63
CA ALA A 57 81.28 100.12 -45.95
C ALA A 57 81.70 98.64 -45.95
N MET A 58 82.94 98.33 -46.32
CA MET A 58 83.50 96.97 -46.22
C MET A 58 83.72 96.60 -44.75
N ALA A 59 84.39 97.47 -43.98
CA ALA A 59 84.66 97.23 -42.57
C ALA A 59 83.38 97.02 -41.76
N GLN A 60 82.32 97.80 -42.04
CA GLN A 60 80.99 97.63 -41.44
C GLN A 60 80.41 96.23 -41.69
N LYS A 61 80.46 95.74 -42.93
CA LYS A 61 80.00 94.38 -43.26
C LYS A 61 80.80 93.31 -42.52
N VAL A 62 82.11 93.48 -42.42
CA VAL A 62 82.98 92.55 -41.70
C VAL A 62 82.65 92.54 -40.20
N PHE A 63 82.55 93.71 -39.56
CA PHE A 63 82.15 93.79 -38.15
C PHE A 63 80.73 93.27 -37.88
N MET A 64 79.79 93.46 -38.81
CA MET A 64 78.43 92.91 -38.71
C MET A 64 78.43 91.38 -38.75
N ALA A 65 79.17 90.76 -39.67
CA ALA A 65 79.27 89.30 -39.73
C ALA A 65 79.95 88.71 -38.48
N PHE A 66 80.93 89.41 -37.89
CA PHE A 66 81.49 89.03 -36.59
C PHE A 66 80.47 89.16 -35.46
N LEU A 67 79.62 90.20 -35.43
CA LEU A 67 78.55 90.32 -34.44
C LEU A 67 77.51 89.21 -34.55
N ASP A 68 77.09 88.88 -35.77
CA ASP A 68 76.19 87.77 -36.05
C ASP A 68 76.80 86.44 -35.53
N THR A 69 78.00 86.11 -36.00
CA THR A 69 78.68 84.84 -35.69
C THR A 69 79.08 84.69 -34.20
N LEU A 70 79.53 85.77 -33.55
CA LEU A 70 80.09 85.71 -32.19
C LEU A 70 79.09 86.05 -31.08
N ALA A 71 78.17 86.97 -31.35
CA ALA A 71 77.20 87.47 -30.36
C ALA A 71 75.75 87.03 -30.66
N GLY A 72 75.47 86.43 -31.83
CA GLY A 72 74.11 86.10 -32.27
C GLY A 72 73.28 87.34 -32.61
N THR A 73 73.93 88.49 -32.80
CA THR A 73 73.26 89.78 -33.00
C THR A 73 72.89 89.96 -34.47
N MET A 74 71.75 89.39 -34.84
CA MET A 74 71.14 89.55 -36.16
C MET A 74 70.81 91.03 -36.45
N PRO A 75 70.91 91.51 -37.71
CA PRO A 75 70.47 92.86 -38.09
C PRO A 75 69.02 93.17 -37.68
N GLU A 76 68.11 92.20 -37.79
CA GLU A 76 66.71 92.34 -37.34
C GLU A 76 66.58 92.69 -35.86
N MET A 77 67.48 92.18 -35.00
CA MET A 77 67.44 92.47 -33.55
C MET A 77 67.85 93.92 -33.26
N LEU A 78 68.79 94.46 -34.05
CA LEU A 78 69.18 95.87 -33.98
C LEU A 78 68.05 96.78 -34.49
N GLU A 79 67.36 96.37 -35.57
CA GLU A 79 66.20 97.09 -36.10
C GLU A 79 65.03 97.09 -35.11
N ARG A 80 64.74 95.97 -34.42
CA ARG A 80 63.72 95.92 -33.36
C ARG A 80 64.09 96.82 -32.18
N GLN A 81 65.34 96.80 -31.69
CA GLN A 81 65.78 97.69 -30.62
C GLN A 81 65.72 99.18 -31.03
N ARG A 82 66.09 99.50 -32.27
CA ARG A 82 65.96 100.84 -32.84
C ARG A 82 64.50 101.29 -32.82
N ASP A 83 63.59 100.43 -33.27
CA ASP A 83 62.16 100.72 -33.35
C ASP A 83 61.53 100.92 -31.97
N GLU A 84 61.88 100.09 -30.98
CA GLU A 84 61.46 100.25 -29.58
C GLU A 84 61.92 101.58 -28.98
N ILE A 85 63.18 101.98 -29.24
CA ILE A 85 63.73 103.26 -28.76
C ILE A 85 63.06 104.45 -29.48
N CYS A 86 62.85 104.34 -30.79
CA CYS A 86 62.27 105.42 -31.59
C CYS A 86 60.74 105.54 -31.44
N ALA A 87 60.05 104.50 -30.97
CA ALA A 87 58.59 104.50 -30.77
C ALA A 87 58.09 105.60 -29.83
N ASN A 88 58.92 106.01 -28.86
CA ASN A 88 58.58 107.05 -27.87
C ASN A 88 59.14 108.45 -28.23
N THR A 89 59.59 108.67 -29.46
CA THR A 89 60.25 109.94 -29.88
C THR A 89 59.39 110.71 -30.90
N GLU A 90 59.14 112.00 -30.64
CA GLU A 90 58.24 112.86 -31.44
C GLU A 90 58.64 113.03 -32.92
N HIS A 91 59.90 112.75 -33.27
CA HIS A 91 60.44 112.86 -34.63
C HIS A 91 61.27 111.61 -35.04
N ARG A 92 60.67 110.42 -34.96
CA ARG A 92 61.29 109.11 -35.31
C ARG A 92 62.20 109.16 -36.55
N GLU A 93 61.68 109.66 -37.68
CA GLU A 93 62.38 109.69 -38.97
C GLU A 93 63.72 110.46 -38.95
N LEU A 94 63.89 111.45 -38.06
CA LEU A 94 65.12 112.24 -37.95
C LEU A 94 66.22 111.53 -37.13
N PHE A 95 65.84 110.55 -36.32
CA PHE A 95 66.75 109.87 -35.39
C PHE A 95 66.99 108.40 -35.73
N GLU A 96 66.15 107.78 -36.56
CA GLU A 96 66.18 106.34 -36.87
C GLU A 96 67.57 105.85 -37.34
N ASP A 97 68.17 106.53 -38.32
CA ASP A 97 69.53 106.21 -38.82
C ASP A 97 70.62 106.42 -37.75
N GLY A 98 70.49 107.49 -36.96
CA GLY A 98 71.46 107.82 -35.91
C GLY A 98 71.42 106.82 -34.75
N VAL A 99 70.22 106.38 -34.36
CA VAL A 99 70.00 105.35 -33.33
C VAL A 99 70.50 104.00 -33.83
N ALA A 100 70.18 103.60 -35.06
CA ALA A 100 70.69 102.37 -35.67
C ALA A 100 72.22 102.33 -35.67
N TRP A 101 72.86 103.44 -36.06
CA TRP A 101 74.31 103.57 -36.09
C TRP A 101 74.97 103.54 -34.70
N LEU A 102 74.33 104.16 -33.70
CA LEU A 102 74.80 104.12 -32.30
C LEU A 102 74.63 102.73 -31.67
N LEU A 103 73.54 102.03 -31.96
CA LEU A 103 73.32 100.64 -31.53
C LEU A 103 74.38 99.72 -32.14
N PHE A 104 74.60 99.80 -33.46
CA PHE A 104 75.65 99.04 -34.13
C PHE A 104 77.04 99.34 -33.55
N PHE A 105 77.40 100.62 -33.33
CA PHE A 105 78.66 100.96 -32.69
C PHE A 105 78.78 100.43 -31.26
N ARG A 106 77.69 100.45 -30.47
CA ARG A 106 77.65 99.87 -29.11
C ARG A 106 77.99 98.39 -29.16
N GLU A 107 77.29 97.61 -29.98
CA GLU A 107 77.51 96.17 -30.07
C GLU A 107 78.91 95.83 -30.59
N VAL A 108 79.37 96.48 -31.67
CA VAL A 108 80.74 96.25 -32.18
C VAL A 108 81.75 96.58 -31.10
N ARG A 109 81.57 97.68 -30.35
CA ARG A 109 82.47 98.04 -29.25
C ARG A 109 82.47 96.98 -28.14
N THR A 110 81.31 96.48 -27.72
CA THR A 110 81.22 95.42 -26.69
C THR A 110 81.88 94.12 -27.15
N MET A 111 81.71 93.74 -28.42
CA MET A 111 82.42 92.61 -29.03
C MET A 111 83.94 92.84 -29.08
N MET A 112 84.40 94.04 -29.44
CA MET A 112 85.83 94.39 -29.46
C MET A 112 86.43 94.40 -28.05
N GLU A 113 85.69 94.86 -27.03
CA GLU A 113 86.10 94.80 -25.62
C GLU A 113 86.22 93.34 -25.14
N ALA A 114 85.29 92.45 -25.54
CA ALA A 114 85.40 91.01 -25.29
C ALA A 114 86.63 90.38 -26.00
N ALA A 115 86.96 90.84 -27.20
CA ALA A 115 88.20 90.50 -27.92
C ALA A 115 89.47 91.22 -27.39
N THR A 116 89.40 91.83 -26.19
CA THR A 116 90.50 92.54 -25.49
C THR A 116 90.99 93.85 -26.13
N VAL A 117 90.18 94.47 -27.01
CA VAL A 117 90.46 95.78 -27.61
C VAL A 117 89.58 96.85 -27.00
N THR A 118 90.12 97.60 -26.04
CA THR A 118 89.39 98.64 -25.30
C THR A 118 89.45 100.04 -25.94
N ASP A 119 90.28 100.25 -26.96
CA ASP A 119 90.48 101.55 -27.62
C ASP A 119 89.72 101.70 -28.95
N PHE A 120 88.64 100.93 -29.16
CA PHE A 120 87.82 100.98 -30.38
C PHE A 120 87.03 102.30 -30.49
N GLN A 121 87.03 102.92 -31.67
CA GLN A 121 86.44 104.25 -31.90
C GLN A 121 85.52 104.26 -33.12
N LEU A 122 84.59 105.23 -33.18
CA LEU A 122 83.68 105.41 -34.33
C LEU A 122 84.42 105.64 -35.66
N GLN A 123 85.66 106.13 -35.60
CA GLN A 123 86.54 106.26 -36.78
C GLN A 123 86.92 104.90 -37.38
N ASP A 124 86.97 103.83 -36.58
CA ASP A 124 87.29 102.49 -37.08
C ASP A 124 86.17 101.86 -37.92
N LEU A 125 84.93 102.34 -37.78
CA LEU A 125 83.78 101.98 -38.63
C LEU A 125 83.60 102.89 -39.85
N THR A 126 83.90 104.18 -39.69
CA THR A 126 83.62 105.21 -40.72
C THR A 126 84.81 105.46 -41.65
N ARG A 127 86.04 105.46 -41.10
CA ARG A 127 87.31 105.76 -41.79
C ARG A 127 88.44 104.86 -41.24
N PRO A 128 88.32 103.52 -41.37
CA PRO A 128 89.31 102.59 -40.85
C PRO A 128 90.71 102.87 -41.41
N THR A 129 91.73 102.75 -40.56
CA THR A 129 93.13 102.78 -41.01
C THR A 129 93.67 101.36 -41.08
N ALA A 130 94.46 101.03 -42.12
CA ALA A 130 94.96 99.67 -42.36
C ALA A 130 95.61 99.02 -41.11
N LYS A 131 96.41 99.79 -40.35
CA LYS A 131 97.05 99.30 -39.12
C LYS A 131 96.06 98.99 -37.99
N ARG A 132 95.04 99.83 -37.76
CA ARG A 132 94.01 99.59 -36.73
C ARG A 132 93.07 98.47 -37.16
N PHE A 133 92.61 98.49 -38.41
CA PHE A 133 91.75 97.44 -38.96
C PHE A 133 92.40 96.06 -38.90
N LYS A 134 93.67 95.91 -39.35
CA LYS A 134 94.38 94.62 -39.24
C LYS A 134 94.58 94.17 -37.79
N ARG A 135 94.79 95.10 -36.84
CA ARG A 135 94.82 94.78 -35.39
C ARG A 135 93.47 94.26 -34.91
N HIS A 136 92.37 94.93 -35.26
CA HIS A 136 91.02 94.54 -34.84
C HIS A 136 90.60 93.20 -35.42
N MET A 137 90.86 92.96 -36.70
CA MET A 137 90.64 91.67 -37.33
C MET A 137 91.50 90.56 -36.71
N SER A 138 92.76 90.84 -36.35
CA SER A 138 93.59 89.87 -35.62
C SER A 138 92.99 89.52 -34.26
N ALA A 139 92.45 90.51 -33.53
CA ALA A 139 91.77 90.27 -32.25
C ALA A 139 90.52 89.38 -32.43
N LEU A 140 89.66 89.71 -33.39
CA LEU A 140 88.42 88.98 -33.65
C LEU A 140 88.67 87.56 -34.16
N VAL A 141 89.67 87.34 -35.03
CA VAL A 141 90.03 85.99 -35.51
C VAL A 141 90.57 85.12 -34.36
N ASN A 142 91.42 85.68 -33.48
CA ASN A 142 91.89 84.95 -32.30
C ASN A 142 90.74 84.62 -31.33
N PHE A 143 89.82 85.57 -31.11
CA PHE A 143 88.64 85.36 -30.27
C PHE A 143 87.65 84.34 -30.86
N PHE A 144 87.42 84.38 -32.17
CA PHE A 144 86.62 83.40 -32.91
C PHE A 144 87.18 81.98 -32.73
N ARG A 145 88.48 81.78 -32.95
CA ARG A 145 89.13 80.47 -32.74
C ARG A 145 89.02 79.98 -31.30
N PHE A 146 89.29 80.85 -30.33
CA PHE A 146 89.15 80.50 -28.91
C PHE A 146 87.70 80.10 -28.55
N ARG A 147 86.70 80.77 -29.13
CA ARG A 147 85.29 80.38 -29.00
C ARG A 147 85.04 79.01 -29.64
N SER A 148 85.50 78.77 -30.87
CA SER A 148 85.29 77.49 -31.58
C SER A 148 85.92 76.31 -30.85
N ASP A 149 87.15 76.46 -30.35
CA ASP A 149 87.83 75.42 -29.55
C ASP A 149 87.06 75.08 -28.26
N ARG A 150 86.37 76.07 -27.67
CA ARG A 150 85.53 75.90 -26.47
C ARG A 150 84.12 75.41 -26.77
N LEU A 151 83.59 75.70 -27.95
CA LEU A 151 82.25 75.27 -28.34
C LEU A 151 82.18 73.75 -28.47
N ALA A 152 83.27 73.12 -28.92
CA ALA A 152 83.42 71.67 -28.93
C ALA A 152 83.35 71.01 -27.52
N GLU A 153 83.65 71.74 -26.45
CA GLU A 153 83.46 71.25 -25.06
C GLU A 153 81.97 71.25 -24.64
N PHE A 154 81.10 71.90 -25.43
CA PHE A 154 79.65 71.98 -25.20
C PHE A 154 78.83 71.15 -26.20
N ASP A 155 79.45 70.51 -27.20
CA ASP A 155 78.76 69.66 -28.18
C ASP A 155 77.93 68.55 -27.51
N GLU A 156 78.39 67.98 -26.39
CA GLU A 156 77.62 67.00 -25.59
C GLU A 156 76.30 67.58 -25.06
N LEU A 157 76.30 68.84 -24.60
CA LEU A 157 75.08 69.52 -24.13
C LEU A 157 74.14 69.89 -25.27
N VAL A 158 74.68 70.21 -26.46
CA VAL A 158 73.88 70.46 -27.67
C VAL A 158 73.17 69.16 -28.08
N LEU A 159 73.90 68.04 -28.15
CA LEU A 159 73.32 66.73 -28.46
C LEU A 159 72.30 66.28 -27.40
N GLU A 160 72.54 66.54 -26.11
CA GLU A 160 71.56 66.25 -25.06
C GLU A 160 70.29 67.11 -25.20
N THR A 161 70.42 68.40 -25.51
CA THR A 161 69.24 69.27 -25.73
C THR A 161 68.47 68.93 -26.99
N GLU A 162 69.14 68.57 -28.09
CA GLU A 162 68.49 68.03 -29.30
C GLU A 162 67.76 66.71 -29.01
N ALA A 163 68.36 65.80 -28.24
CA ALA A 163 67.72 64.55 -27.85
C ALA A 163 66.47 64.76 -26.97
N LEU A 164 66.55 65.69 -26.01
CA LEU A 164 65.41 66.06 -25.16
C LEU A 164 64.27 66.73 -25.95
N GLU A 165 64.60 67.56 -26.95
CA GLU A 165 63.60 68.20 -27.80
C GLU A 165 62.91 67.20 -28.73
N ASN A 166 63.65 66.26 -29.31
CA ASN A 166 63.08 65.14 -30.07
C ASN A 166 62.15 64.29 -29.18
N GLN A 167 62.58 63.96 -27.95
CA GLN A 167 61.75 63.23 -26.99
C GLN A 167 60.48 64.02 -26.60
N ARG A 168 60.57 65.34 -26.46
CA ARG A 168 59.40 66.22 -26.23
C ARG A 168 58.41 66.13 -27.38
N MET A 169 58.90 66.21 -28.63
CA MET A 169 58.06 66.09 -29.82
C MET A 169 57.36 64.73 -29.91
N GLU A 170 58.08 63.62 -29.72
CA GLU A 170 57.49 62.26 -29.72
C GLU A 170 56.39 62.11 -28.65
N LEU A 171 56.61 62.65 -27.45
CA LEU A 171 55.62 62.63 -26.37
C LEU A 171 54.40 63.51 -26.70
N GLU A 172 54.58 64.67 -27.32
CA GLU A 172 53.49 65.55 -27.74
C GLU A 172 52.63 64.91 -28.85
N GLU A 173 53.25 64.26 -29.82
CA GLU A 173 52.56 63.49 -30.87
C GLU A 173 51.80 62.29 -30.29
N GLY A 174 52.43 61.50 -29.42
CA GLY A 174 51.78 60.37 -28.75
C GLY A 174 50.60 60.80 -27.88
N LEU A 175 50.72 61.92 -27.17
CA LEU A 175 49.66 62.51 -26.35
C LEU A 175 48.49 63.00 -27.22
N ALA A 176 48.77 63.64 -28.36
CA ALA A 176 47.75 64.03 -29.34
C ALA A 176 47.00 62.81 -29.91
N HIS A 177 47.73 61.76 -30.30
CA HIS A 177 47.15 60.50 -30.79
C HIS A 177 46.25 59.84 -29.74
N HIS A 178 46.71 59.74 -28.48
CA HIS A 178 45.92 59.15 -27.40
C HIS A 178 44.67 59.98 -27.06
N LYS A 179 44.73 61.32 -27.10
CA LYS A 179 43.54 62.17 -26.96
C LYS A 179 42.51 61.89 -28.05
N GLN A 180 42.93 61.84 -29.31
CA GLN A 180 42.05 61.53 -30.44
C GLN A 180 41.42 60.14 -30.31
N ALA A 181 42.19 59.13 -29.89
CA ALA A 181 41.69 57.79 -29.63
C ALA A 181 40.62 57.78 -28.51
N ILE A 182 40.86 58.47 -27.39
CA ILE A 182 39.90 58.62 -26.30
C ILE A 182 38.62 59.31 -26.77
N GLU A 183 38.73 60.41 -27.53
CA GLU A 183 37.57 61.11 -28.09
C GLU A 183 36.73 60.22 -29.02
N SER A 184 37.39 59.42 -29.87
CA SER A 184 36.69 58.47 -30.75
C SER A 184 35.95 57.37 -29.97
N LEU A 185 36.54 56.83 -28.90
CA LEU A 185 35.91 55.84 -28.03
C LEU A 185 34.75 56.44 -27.20
N LEU A 186 34.86 57.71 -26.79
CA LEU A 186 33.77 58.42 -26.11
C LEU A 186 32.62 58.75 -27.05
N ALA A 187 32.90 59.06 -28.32
CA ALA A 187 31.87 59.21 -29.35
C ALA A 187 31.13 57.88 -29.60
N GLN A 188 31.87 56.80 -29.89
CA GLN A 188 31.30 55.45 -30.07
C GLN A 188 30.43 55.04 -28.88
N ARG A 189 30.89 55.24 -27.64
CA ARG A 189 30.08 54.95 -26.44
C ARG A 189 28.78 55.77 -26.37
N ARG A 190 28.77 57.03 -26.82
CA ARG A 190 27.55 57.86 -26.85
C ARG A 190 26.56 57.38 -27.91
N ASP A 191 27.06 56.92 -29.06
CA ASP A 191 26.25 56.36 -30.14
C ASP A 191 25.70 54.97 -29.78
N ASP A 192 26.47 54.17 -29.04
CA ASP A 192 26.08 52.83 -28.56
C ASP A 192 25.14 52.87 -27.33
N GLU A 193 25.27 53.86 -26.44
CA GLU A 193 24.47 53.99 -25.22
C GLU A 193 22.94 53.83 -25.44
N PRO A 194 22.28 54.49 -26.41
CA PRO A 194 20.85 54.26 -26.66
C PRO A 194 20.55 52.82 -27.09
N ARG A 195 21.45 52.15 -27.82
CA ARG A 195 21.25 50.75 -28.21
C ARG A 195 21.45 49.81 -27.02
N VAL A 196 22.39 50.11 -26.13
CA VAL A 196 22.60 49.39 -24.86
C VAL A 196 21.39 49.56 -23.93
N GLN A 197 20.80 50.76 -23.86
CA GLN A 197 19.59 51.02 -23.09
C GLN A 197 18.38 50.24 -23.64
N GLN A 198 18.13 50.30 -24.95
CA GLN A 198 17.10 49.48 -25.60
C GLN A 198 17.26 47.98 -25.28
N LEU A 199 18.48 47.44 -25.40
CA LEU A 199 18.75 46.03 -25.11
C LEU A 199 18.57 45.68 -23.62
N ARG A 200 18.80 46.62 -22.69
CA ARG A 200 18.49 46.44 -21.26
C ARG A 200 16.98 46.40 -21.01
N ASP A 201 16.23 47.32 -21.62
CA ASP A 201 14.78 47.38 -21.49
C ASP A 201 14.08 46.16 -22.11
N GLU A 202 14.55 45.72 -23.29
CA GLU A 202 14.13 44.46 -23.94
C GLU A 202 14.40 43.25 -23.02
N ASN A 203 15.58 43.19 -22.38
CA ASN A 203 15.94 42.10 -21.46
C ASN A 203 15.09 42.11 -20.17
N LEU A 204 14.80 43.28 -19.62
CA LEU A 204 13.91 43.45 -18.47
C LEU A 204 12.49 42.96 -18.82
N ALA A 205 11.93 43.42 -19.95
CA ALA A 205 10.62 43.01 -20.44
C ALA A 205 10.52 41.50 -20.72
N HIS A 206 11.59 40.89 -21.25
CA HIS A 206 11.67 39.44 -21.39
C HIS A 206 11.73 38.71 -20.04
N SER A 207 12.46 39.25 -19.06
CA SER A 207 12.55 38.69 -17.70
C SER A 207 11.20 38.73 -16.98
N ASP A 208 10.47 39.86 -17.06
CA ASP A 208 9.13 40.01 -16.50
C ASP A 208 8.12 39.06 -17.16
N ARG A 209 8.17 38.94 -18.49
CA ARG A 209 7.32 37.98 -19.23
C ARG A 209 7.61 36.53 -18.83
N LEU A 210 8.88 36.17 -18.63
CA LEU A 210 9.28 34.83 -18.19
C LEU A 210 8.76 34.56 -16.77
N LEU A 211 8.83 35.55 -15.87
CA LEU A 211 8.24 35.47 -14.52
C LEU A 211 6.72 35.26 -14.56
N GLN A 212 6.00 35.98 -15.43
CA GLN A 212 4.56 35.83 -15.64
C GLN A 212 4.23 34.41 -16.16
N MET A 213 4.90 33.97 -17.23
CA MET A 213 4.68 32.63 -17.80
C MET A 213 5.00 31.50 -16.79
N LYS A 214 6.00 31.69 -15.92
CA LYS A 214 6.30 30.75 -14.82
C LYS A 214 5.18 30.72 -13.76
N LYS A 215 4.55 31.86 -13.48
CA LYS A 215 3.41 31.96 -12.56
C LYS A 215 2.17 31.27 -13.15
N GLU A 216 1.87 31.52 -14.42
CA GLU A 216 0.80 30.84 -15.17
C GLU A 216 1.03 29.33 -15.23
N GLN A 217 2.26 28.89 -15.53
CA GLN A 217 2.64 27.47 -15.49
C GLN A 217 2.39 26.85 -14.11
N GLY A 218 2.74 27.55 -13.02
CA GLY A 218 2.48 27.09 -11.66
C GLY A 218 0.99 26.97 -11.34
N GLN A 219 0.16 27.89 -11.83
CA GLN A 219 -1.29 27.83 -11.69
C GLN A 219 -1.89 26.65 -12.47
N LEU A 220 -1.49 26.47 -13.73
CA LEU A 220 -1.94 25.36 -14.57
C LEU A 220 -1.51 24.00 -14.02
N LEU A 221 -0.31 23.89 -13.42
CA LEU A 221 0.13 22.66 -12.75
C LEU A 221 -0.74 22.34 -11.52
N ALA A 222 -1.06 23.34 -10.69
CA ALA A 222 -1.96 23.17 -9.56
C ALA A 222 -3.38 22.78 -9.98
N GLU A 223 -3.90 23.36 -11.07
CA GLU A 223 -5.18 22.99 -11.67
C GLU A 223 -5.16 21.57 -12.23
N ILE A 224 -4.09 21.16 -12.92
CA ILE A 224 -3.89 19.79 -13.39
C ILE A 224 -3.88 18.79 -12.23
N ASP A 225 -3.23 19.11 -11.11
CA ASP A 225 -3.18 18.22 -9.95
C ASP A 225 -4.52 18.16 -9.19
N ALA A 226 -5.27 19.27 -9.12
CA ALA A 226 -6.66 19.27 -8.64
C ALA A 226 -7.56 18.38 -9.53
N LEU A 227 -7.52 18.56 -10.86
CA LEU A 227 -8.28 17.75 -11.82
C LEU A 227 -7.91 16.26 -11.79
N LYS A 228 -6.65 15.90 -11.48
CA LYS A 228 -6.26 14.51 -11.21
C LYS A 228 -6.92 13.98 -9.94
N GLY A 229 -7.00 14.78 -8.89
CA GLY A 229 -7.70 14.45 -7.65
C GLY A 229 -9.19 14.19 -7.90
N ASP A 230 -9.87 15.15 -8.53
CA ASP A 230 -11.29 15.05 -8.91
C ASP A 230 -11.55 13.82 -9.79
N LYS A 231 -10.67 13.55 -10.76
CA LYS A 231 -10.73 12.34 -11.60
C LYS A 231 -10.58 11.07 -10.78
N ALA A 232 -9.65 11.01 -9.83
CA ALA A 232 -9.45 9.84 -8.99
C ALA A 232 -10.68 9.58 -8.09
N GLU A 233 -11.26 10.63 -7.51
CA GLU A 233 -12.48 10.54 -6.71
C GLU A 233 -13.69 10.13 -7.57
N ALA A 234 -13.83 10.68 -8.77
CA ALA A 234 -14.89 10.29 -9.71
C ALA A 234 -14.76 8.83 -10.17
N VAL A 235 -13.53 8.33 -10.41
CA VAL A 235 -13.26 6.93 -10.71
C VAL A 235 -13.60 6.04 -9.53
N GLN A 236 -13.23 6.41 -8.29
CA GLN A 236 -13.59 5.64 -7.09
C GLN A 236 -15.12 5.56 -6.92
N LYS A 237 -15.82 6.69 -7.05
CA LYS A 237 -17.29 6.72 -7.03
C LYS A 237 -17.90 5.85 -8.14
N GLN A 238 -17.32 5.86 -9.34
CA GLN A 238 -17.74 4.99 -10.44
C GLN A 238 -17.56 3.50 -10.10
N THR A 239 -16.42 3.10 -9.52
CA THR A 239 -16.18 1.71 -9.12
C THR A 239 -17.09 1.27 -7.98
N ASP A 240 -17.35 2.15 -7.00
CA ASP A 240 -18.26 1.87 -5.89
C ASP A 240 -19.70 1.68 -6.40
N ILE A 241 -20.15 2.55 -7.32
CA ILE A 241 -21.47 2.42 -7.97
C ILE A 241 -21.54 1.15 -8.83
N GLN A 242 -20.48 0.79 -9.56
CA GLN A 242 -20.43 -0.47 -10.32
C GLN A 242 -20.50 -1.70 -9.41
N TYR A 243 -19.84 -1.67 -8.25
CA TYR A 243 -19.91 -2.75 -7.26
C TYR A 243 -21.30 -2.87 -6.63
N GLN A 244 -21.92 -1.74 -6.26
CA GLN A 244 -23.32 -1.68 -5.81
C GLN A 244 -24.28 -2.22 -6.89
N LEU A 245 -24.09 -1.81 -8.15
CA LEU A 245 -24.87 -2.32 -9.29
C LEU A 245 -24.69 -3.83 -9.46
N GLN A 246 -23.47 -4.36 -9.30
CA GLN A 246 -23.24 -5.81 -9.35
C GLN A 246 -23.98 -6.54 -8.22
N ILE A 247 -23.91 -6.06 -6.98
CA ILE A 247 -24.67 -6.63 -5.85
C ILE A 247 -26.17 -6.64 -6.17
N VAL A 248 -26.73 -5.49 -6.53
CA VAL A 248 -28.16 -5.35 -6.84
C VAL A 248 -28.54 -6.23 -8.04
N SER A 249 -27.70 -6.34 -9.07
CA SER A 249 -27.96 -7.22 -10.23
C SER A 249 -27.93 -8.70 -9.85
N ALA A 250 -27.06 -9.11 -8.92
CA ALA A 250 -26.99 -10.49 -8.43
C ALA A 250 -28.16 -10.82 -7.50
N GLU A 251 -28.63 -9.86 -6.69
CA GLU A 251 -29.87 -9.98 -5.91
C GLU A 251 -31.10 -10.03 -6.82
N LEU A 252 -31.15 -9.19 -7.86
CA LEU A 252 -32.21 -9.16 -8.85
C LEU A 252 -32.24 -10.47 -9.66
N ALA A 253 -31.09 -11.01 -10.05
CA ALA A 253 -30.98 -12.34 -10.67
C ALA A 253 -31.46 -13.47 -9.72
N LYS A 254 -31.06 -13.44 -8.43
CA LYS A 254 -31.58 -14.37 -7.42
C LYS A 254 -33.11 -14.25 -7.28
N LEU A 255 -33.63 -13.03 -7.19
CA LEU A 255 -35.06 -12.77 -7.11
C LEU A 255 -35.79 -13.23 -8.39
N GLN A 256 -35.21 -13.01 -9.57
CA GLN A 256 -35.73 -13.53 -10.84
C GLN A 256 -35.75 -15.06 -10.86
N THR A 257 -34.72 -15.76 -10.38
CA THR A 257 -34.77 -17.23 -10.27
C THR A 257 -35.81 -17.72 -9.27
N ARG A 258 -36.16 -16.92 -8.26
CA ARG A 258 -37.27 -17.20 -7.32
C ARG A 258 -38.64 -16.79 -7.88
N LEU A 259 -38.68 -15.88 -8.86
CA LEU A 259 -39.87 -15.48 -9.61
C LEU A 259 -40.08 -16.35 -10.87
N ALA A 260 -39.08 -17.15 -11.24
CA ALA A 260 -39.10 -18.15 -12.31
C ALA A 260 -39.76 -19.47 -11.88
N THR A 261 -40.48 -19.48 -10.75
CA THR A 261 -41.71 -20.28 -10.67
C THR A 261 -42.73 -19.55 -11.54
N GLU A 262 -42.83 -19.92 -12.81
CA GLU A 262 -43.55 -19.08 -13.76
C GLU A 262 -45.02 -18.91 -13.33
N PRO A 263 -45.66 -17.75 -13.60
CA PRO A 263 -47.11 -17.64 -13.50
C PRO A 263 -47.85 -18.60 -14.43
N ALA A 264 -47.15 -19.23 -15.39
CA ALA A 264 -47.62 -20.36 -16.19
C ALA A 264 -47.54 -21.68 -15.41
N ASP A 265 -46.42 -21.98 -14.73
CA ASP A 265 -46.29 -23.16 -13.85
C ASP A 265 -47.29 -23.11 -12.70
N ILE A 266 -47.44 -21.96 -12.02
CA ILE A 266 -48.42 -21.81 -10.94
C ILE A 266 -49.85 -21.93 -11.47
N ARG A 267 -50.16 -21.44 -12.68
CA ARG A 267 -51.47 -21.68 -13.30
C ARG A 267 -51.67 -23.13 -13.67
N ARG A 268 -50.64 -23.80 -14.16
CA ARG A 268 -50.67 -25.21 -14.53
C ARG A 268 -50.84 -26.09 -13.29
N ASP A 269 -50.12 -25.82 -12.22
CA ASP A 269 -50.30 -26.47 -10.91
C ASP A 269 -51.72 -26.21 -10.36
N VAL A 270 -52.26 -24.99 -10.52
CA VAL A 270 -53.65 -24.69 -10.15
C VAL A 270 -54.66 -25.42 -11.03
N ASP A 271 -54.47 -25.46 -12.35
CA ASP A 271 -55.36 -26.14 -13.30
C ASP A 271 -55.30 -27.67 -13.11
N ASP A 272 -54.11 -28.24 -12.87
CA ASP A 272 -53.87 -29.65 -12.57
C ASP A 272 -54.42 -30.00 -11.18
N MET A 273 -54.23 -29.16 -10.14
CA MET A 273 -54.91 -29.32 -8.84
C MET A 273 -56.42 -29.19 -8.99
N GLN A 274 -56.93 -28.32 -9.84
CA GLN A 274 -58.36 -28.11 -10.02
C GLN A 274 -58.98 -29.28 -10.79
N ALA A 275 -58.29 -29.83 -11.79
CA ALA A 275 -58.64 -31.07 -12.46
C ALA A 275 -58.59 -32.27 -11.49
N GLN A 276 -57.56 -32.34 -10.64
CA GLN A 276 -57.44 -33.37 -9.61
C GLN A 276 -58.54 -33.25 -8.55
N VAL A 277 -58.89 -32.05 -8.08
CA VAL A 277 -60.05 -31.83 -7.19
C VAL A 277 -61.37 -32.20 -7.86
N HIS A 278 -61.53 -31.99 -9.18
CA HIS A 278 -62.72 -32.45 -9.89
C HIS A 278 -62.76 -33.98 -10.03
N SER A 279 -61.62 -34.62 -10.32
CA SER A 279 -61.46 -36.08 -10.35
C SER A 279 -61.72 -36.71 -8.97
N GLU A 280 -61.11 -36.17 -7.92
CA GLU A 280 -61.30 -36.61 -6.54
C GLU A 280 -62.72 -36.36 -6.05
N ARG A 281 -63.39 -35.25 -6.44
CA ARG A 281 -64.82 -35.05 -6.17
C ARG A 281 -65.71 -36.02 -6.93
N ALA A 282 -65.37 -36.39 -8.17
CA ALA A 282 -66.11 -37.42 -8.91
C ALA A 282 -65.94 -38.80 -8.27
N SER A 283 -64.70 -39.15 -7.90
CA SER A 283 -64.34 -40.38 -7.16
C SER A 283 -65.00 -40.43 -5.78
N LEU A 284 -65.06 -39.31 -5.06
CA LEU A 284 -65.75 -39.17 -3.78
C LEU A 284 -67.27 -39.28 -3.95
N ALA A 285 -67.86 -38.67 -4.98
CA ALA A 285 -69.29 -38.84 -5.26
C ALA A 285 -69.63 -40.29 -5.64
N GLU A 286 -68.73 -41.00 -6.31
CA GLU A 286 -68.88 -42.43 -6.61
C GLU A 286 -68.69 -43.30 -5.35
N SER A 287 -67.70 -42.99 -4.51
CA SER A 287 -67.46 -43.73 -3.26
C SER A 287 -68.55 -43.46 -2.22
N GLU A 288 -69.09 -42.24 -2.13
CA GLU A 288 -70.27 -41.91 -1.34
C GLU A 288 -71.52 -42.63 -1.84
N ARG A 289 -71.72 -42.76 -3.16
CA ARG A 289 -72.83 -43.57 -3.71
C ARG A 289 -72.66 -45.03 -3.30
N LYS A 290 -71.47 -45.62 -3.49
CA LYS A 290 -71.15 -46.98 -3.06
C LYS A 290 -71.32 -47.15 -1.54
N ALA A 291 -70.94 -46.16 -0.74
CA ALA A 291 -71.09 -46.16 0.71
C ALA A 291 -72.55 -46.06 1.15
N ARG A 292 -73.39 -45.27 0.46
CA ARG A 292 -74.85 -45.23 0.70
C ARG A 292 -75.53 -46.53 0.29
N ASP A 293 -75.16 -47.12 -0.85
CA ASP A 293 -75.66 -48.43 -1.28
C ASP A 293 -75.22 -49.55 -0.33
N LEU A 294 -74.01 -49.47 0.23
CA LEU A 294 -73.52 -50.39 1.27
C LEU A 294 -74.22 -50.15 2.61
N SER A 295 -74.45 -48.89 3.01
CA SER A 295 -75.20 -48.55 4.22
C SER A 295 -76.63 -49.09 4.14
N ALA A 296 -77.34 -48.87 3.04
CA ALA A 296 -78.68 -49.41 2.84
C ALA A 296 -78.71 -50.96 2.88
N LYS A 297 -77.64 -51.62 2.40
CA LYS A 297 -77.48 -53.09 2.55
C LYS A 297 -77.18 -53.49 3.99
N VAL A 298 -76.40 -52.70 4.74
CA VAL A 298 -76.16 -52.92 6.17
C VAL A 298 -77.44 -52.72 6.98
N ASP A 299 -78.24 -51.70 6.70
CA ASP A 299 -79.52 -51.45 7.35
C ASP A 299 -80.49 -52.63 7.13
N VAL A 300 -80.58 -53.14 5.89
CA VAL A 300 -81.35 -54.35 5.56
C VAL A 300 -80.80 -55.59 6.28
N LEU A 301 -79.48 -55.75 6.38
CA LEU A 301 -78.87 -56.88 7.10
C LEU A 301 -79.07 -56.77 8.62
N GLN A 302 -79.02 -55.57 9.20
CA GLN A 302 -79.32 -55.33 10.61
C GLN A 302 -80.78 -55.64 10.92
N GLN A 303 -81.70 -55.26 10.03
CA GLN A 303 -83.12 -55.59 10.19
C GLN A 303 -83.34 -57.12 10.08
N LEU A 304 -82.66 -57.78 9.15
CA LEU A 304 -82.66 -59.25 9.06
C LEU A 304 -82.06 -59.91 10.32
N ASP A 305 -81.01 -59.35 10.89
CA ASP A 305 -80.37 -59.83 12.12
C ASP A 305 -81.29 -59.65 13.34
N THR A 306 -82.04 -58.53 13.42
CA THR A 306 -83.09 -58.37 14.45
C THR A 306 -84.26 -59.35 14.27
N ASP A 307 -84.65 -59.66 13.03
CA ASP A 307 -85.70 -60.64 12.74
C ASP A 307 -85.23 -62.07 13.08
N VAL A 308 -83.97 -62.41 12.81
CA VAL A 308 -83.34 -63.68 13.18
C VAL A 308 -83.16 -63.79 14.70
N ALA A 309 -82.76 -62.73 15.39
CA ALA A 309 -82.67 -62.69 16.85
C ALA A 309 -84.05 -62.84 17.51
N ALA A 310 -85.09 -62.20 16.95
CA ALA A 310 -86.47 -62.38 17.41
C ALA A 310 -86.99 -63.81 17.16
N ALA A 311 -86.64 -64.41 16.01
CA ALA A 311 -86.96 -65.81 15.72
C ALA A 311 -86.24 -66.79 16.66
N LEU A 312 -84.95 -66.54 16.97
CA LEU A 312 -84.18 -67.33 17.95
C LEU A 312 -84.79 -67.23 19.35
N ALA A 313 -85.11 -66.01 19.83
CA ALA A 313 -85.77 -65.82 21.11
C ALA A 313 -87.14 -66.52 21.17
N ALA A 314 -87.92 -66.47 20.08
CA ALA A 314 -89.17 -67.22 19.99
C ALA A 314 -88.95 -68.75 20.00
N MET A 315 -87.88 -69.25 19.38
CA MET A 315 -87.51 -70.67 19.42
C MET A 315 -87.01 -71.11 20.80
N GLU A 316 -86.27 -70.28 21.53
CA GLU A 316 -85.89 -70.54 22.94
C GLU A 316 -87.11 -70.51 23.88
N GLN A 317 -88.05 -69.59 23.66
CA GLN A 317 -89.33 -69.55 24.38
C GLN A 317 -90.14 -70.84 24.13
N VAL A 318 -90.21 -71.32 22.89
CA VAL A 318 -90.87 -72.59 22.54
C VAL A 318 -90.11 -73.79 23.11
N ALA A 319 -88.78 -73.80 23.09
CA ALA A 319 -87.97 -74.88 23.66
C ALA A 319 -88.16 -74.99 25.18
N THR A 320 -88.17 -73.86 25.90
CA THR A 320 -88.41 -73.83 27.35
C THR A 320 -89.84 -74.23 27.71
N ASP A 321 -90.85 -73.86 26.92
CA ASP A 321 -92.21 -74.37 27.09
C ASP A 321 -92.35 -75.87 26.72
N MET A 322 -91.58 -76.38 25.77
CA MET A 322 -91.49 -77.81 25.47
C MET A 322 -90.83 -78.60 26.62
N GLU A 323 -89.79 -78.07 27.25
CA GLU A 323 -89.18 -78.69 28.44
C GLU A 323 -90.13 -78.66 29.64
N ARG A 324 -90.84 -77.54 29.85
CA ARG A 324 -91.86 -77.41 30.92
C ARG A 324 -93.01 -78.39 30.73
N THR A 325 -93.59 -78.46 29.53
CA THR A 325 -94.67 -79.40 29.23
C THR A 325 -94.20 -80.86 29.27
N ALA A 326 -92.94 -81.15 28.90
CA ALA A 326 -92.36 -82.49 29.08
C ALA A 326 -92.14 -82.85 30.56
N ALA A 327 -91.77 -81.89 31.42
CA ALA A 327 -91.64 -82.10 32.86
C ALA A 327 -93.02 -82.32 33.53
N GLU A 328 -94.01 -81.50 33.17
CA GLU A 328 -95.40 -81.66 33.63
C GLU A 328 -95.97 -83.01 33.18
N ALA A 329 -95.74 -83.43 31.92
CA ALA A 329 -96.14 -84.74 31.41
C ALA A 329 -95.49 -85.91 32.16
N ARG A 330 -94.20 -85.81 32.53
CA ARG A 330 -93.51 -86.83 33.35
C ARG A 330 -94.14 -86.92 34.75
N SER A 331 -94.38 -85.78 35.42
CA SER A 331 -95.03 -85.78 36.74
C SER A 331 -96.46 -86.34 36.69
N LEU A 332 -97.19 -86.13 35.59
CA LEU A 332 -98.52 -86.68 35.37
C LEU A 332 -98.50 -88.19 35.07
N ASP A 333 -97.43 -88.72 34.47
CA ASP A 333 -97.23 -90.16 34.27
C ASP A 333 -96.73 -90.87 35.54
N GLU A 334 -95.86 -90.23 36.33
CA GLU A 334 -95.44 -90.70 37.66
C GLU A 334 -96.63 -90.78 38.64
N THR A 335 -97.50 -89.75 38.66
CA THR A 335 -98.73 -89.80 39.48
C THR A 335 -99.76 -90.79 38.95
N ARG A 336 -99.86 -90.99 37.62
CA ARG A 336 -100.69 -92.07 37.04
C ARG A 336 -100.20 -93.46 37.38
N THR A 337 -98.89 -93.70 37.34
CA THR A 337 -98.30 -95.01 37.68
C THR A 337 -98.41 -95.32 39.17
N GLN A 338 -98.25 -94.33 40.05
CA GLN A 338 -98.55 -94.46 41.48
C GLN A 338 -100.04 -94.75 41.75
N LEU A 339 -100.96 -94.06 41.06
CA LEU A 339 -102.40 -94.32 41.18
C LEU A 339 -102.76 -95.72 40.67
N ALA A 340 -102.18 -96.13 39.54
CA ALA A 340 -102.37 -97.46 38.97
C ALA A 340 -101.92 -98.57 39.94
N ALA A 341 -100.76 -98.40 40.57
CA ALA A 341 -100.24 -99.33 41.58
C ALA A 341 -101.24 -99.52 42.75
N HIS A 342 -101.73 -98.42 43.35
CA HIS A 342 -102.69 -98.51 44.44
C HIS A 342 -104.06 -99.08 44.02
N THR A 343 -104.52 -98.84 42.78
CA THR A 343 -105.73 -99.51 42.25
C THR A 343 -105.53 -101.01 42.00
N HIS A 344 -104.30 -101.49 41.83
CA HIS A 344 -104.00 -102.92 41.70
C HIS A 344 -103.82 -103.62 43.06
N GLU A 345 -103.40 -102.89 44.10
CA GLU A 345 -103.36 -103.40 45.49
C GLU A 345 -104.75 -103.57 46.11
N GLN A 346 -105.72 -102.69 45.79
CA GLN A 346 -107.08 -102.76 46.31
C GLN A 346 -107.77 -104.14 46.15
N PRO A 347 -107.87 -104.75 44.95
CA PRO A 347 -108.49 -106.06 44.80
C PRO A 347 -107.69 -107.19 45.48
N ALA A 348 -106.37 -107.08 45.55
CA ALA A 348 -105.53 -108.06 46.23
C ALA A 348 -105.73 -108.04 47.77
N GLN A 349 -105.90 -106.85 48.36
CA GLN A 349 -106.22 -106.70 49.77
C GLN A 349 -107.68 -107.08 50.08
N ALA A 350 -108.63 -106.73 49.20
CA ALA A 350 -110.03 -107.13 49.33
C ALA A 350 -110.20 -108.65 49.27
N HIS A 351 -109.53 -109.34 48.34
CA HIS A 351 -109.58 -110.80 48.27
C HIS A 351 -108.89 -111.48 49.46
N ARG A 352 -107.81 -110.89 50.01
CA ARG A 352 -107.21 -111.36 51.28
C ARG A 352 -108.20 -111.26 52.44
N LEU A 353 -108.96 -110.17 52.54
CA LEU A 353 -110.01 -110.00 53.57
C LEU A 353 -111.16 -111.01 53.38
N GLU A 354 -111.61 -111.24 52.16
CA GLU A 354 -112.65 -112.23 51.85
C GLU A 354 -112.20 -113.66 52.18
N VAL A 355 -110.97 -114.03 51.83
CA VAL A 355 -110.39 -115.35 52.18
C VAL A 355 -110.23 -115.51 53.69
N LEU A 356 -109.83 -114.46 54.41
CA LEU A 356 -109.74 -114.48 55.88
C LEU A 356 -111.13 -114.57 56.56
N ASP A 357 -112.13 -113.82 56.11
CA ASP A 357 -113.51 -113.93 56.62
C ASP A 357 -114.08 -115.34 56.37
N ARG A 358 -113.82 -115.93 55.19
CA ARG A 358 -114.22 -117.30 54.87
C ARG A 358 -113.47 -118.34 55.72
N GLN A 359 -112.20 -118.10 56.05
CA GLN A 359 -111.45 -118.93 57.01
C GLN A 359 -111.97 -118.79 58.44
N VAL A 360 -112.37 -117.58 58.88
CA VAL A 360 -113.00 -117.35 60.19
C VAL A 360 -114.37 -118.02 60.29
N LYS A 361 -115.21 -117.95 59.24
CA LYS A 361 -116.48 -118.68 59.16
C LYS A 361 -116.27 -120.20 59.20
N LEU A 362 -115.33 -120.73 58.42
CA LEU A 362 -114.98 -122.16 58.47
C LEU A 362 -114.37 -122.57 59.81
N ALA A 363 -113.63 -121.69 60.50
CA ALA A 363 -113.06 -121.95 61.82
C ALA A 363 -114.13 -121.93 62.92
N THR A 364 -115.06 -120.98 62.90
CA THR A 364 -116.19 -120.90 63.85
C THR A 364 -117.14 -122.08 63.66
N GLU A 365 -117.52 -122.43 62.43
CA GLU A 365 -118.29 -123.65 62.18
C GLU A 365 -117.52 -124.92 62.59
N ARG A 366 -116.19 -124.98 62.38
CA ARG A 366 -115.36 -126.09 62.88
C ARG A 366 -115.35 -126.14 64.40
N LEU A 367 -115.38 -125.01 65.09
CA LEU A 367 -115.40 -124.93 66.55
C LEU A 367 -116.77 -125.33 67.12
N GLU A 368 -117.88 -124.97 66.45
CA GLU A 368 -119.22 -125.47 66.79
C GLU A 368 -119.39 -126.96 66.49
N ARG A 369 -118.93 -127.45 65.33
CA ARG A 369 -118.88 -128.88 65.01
C ARG A 369 -118.00 -129.62 66.01
N ALA A 370 -116.86 -129.07 66.42
CA ALA A 370 -115.99 -129.66 67.42
C ALA A 370 -116.64 -129.71 68.81
N ARG A 371 -117.43 -128.69 69.20
CA ARG A 371 -118.23 -128.71 70.45
C ARG A 371 -119.28 -129.82 70.42
N ARG A 372 -120.09 -129.92 69.36
CA ARG A 372 -121.06 -131.01 69.17
C ARG A 372 -120.38 -132.40 69.12
N GLN A 373 -119.26 -132.52 68.42
CA GLN A 373 -118.47 -133.76 68.40
C GLN A 373 -117.79 -134.08 69.73
N LEU A 374 -117.58 -133.12 70.63
CA LEU A 374 -117.08 -133.36 72.00
C LEU A 374 -118.18 -133.89 72.91
N GLU A 375 -119.42 -133.46 72.70
CA GLU A 375 -120.62 -133.99 73.35
C GLU A 375 -120.94 -135.41 72.82
N GLU A 376 -120.91 -135.63 71.51
CA GLU A 376 -121.02 -136.98 70.91
C GLU A 376 -119.85 -137.89 71.27
N LYS A 377 -118.62 -137.38 71.40
CA LYS A 377 -117.48 -138.19 71.89
C LYS A 377 -117.52 -138.42 73.39
N ARG A 378 -118.28 -137.63 74.16
CA ARG A 378 -118.60 -137.97 75.56
C ARG A 378 -119.58 -139.14 75.60
N THR A 379 -120.68 -139.08 74.85
CA THR A 379 -121.63 -140.20 74.79
C THR A 379 -121.01 -141.47 74.17
N GLN A 380 -120.22 -141.35 73.10
CA GLN A 380 -119.51 -142.49 72.51
C GLN A 380 -118.35 -143.02 73.36
N ARG A 381 -117.61 -142.19 74.13
CA ARG A 381 -116.56 -142.74 75.02
C ARG A 381 -117.14 -143.43 76.23
N GLN A 382 -118.31 -143.01 76.71
CA GLN A 382 -119.10 -143.79 77.65
C GLN A 382 -119.34 -145.20 77.06
N ALA A 383 -119.93 -145.26 75.86
CA ALA A 383 -120.24 -146.53 75.17
C ALA A 383 -119.02 -147.33 74.64
N GLN A 384 -117.87 -146.70 74.38
CA GLN A 384 -116.65 -147.38 73.91
C GLN A 384 -115.75 -147.86 75.04
N MET A 385 -115.76 -147.24 76.22
CA MET A 385 -115.09 -147.81 77.39
C MET A 385 -115.84 -149.04 77.91
N ASP A 386 -117.16 -149.07 77.76
CA ASP A 386 -117.96 -150.28 77.94
C ASP A 386 -117.57 -151.41 76.95
N ALA A 387 -116.84 -151.10 75.86
CA ALA A 387 -116.43 -152.04 74.82
C ALA A 387 -114.91 -152.32 74.72
N LEU A 388 -114.03 -151.40 75.11
CA LEU A 388 -112.57 -151.59 75.02
C LEU A 388 -111.98 -152.41 76.18
N THR A 389 -112.72 -152.49 77.29
CA THR A 389 -112.61 -153.57 78.28
C THR A 389 -112.67 -154.97 77.64
N ALA A 390 -113.29 -155.14 76.46
CA ALA A 390 -113.38 -156.41 75.77
C ALA A 390 -112.22 -156.71 74.78
N ARG A 391 -111.33 -155.75 74.43
CA ARG A 391 -110.38 -155.93 73.29
C ARG A 391 -108.88 -155.87 73.62
N LEU A 392 -108.47 -155.23 74.73
CA LEU A 392 -107.04 -155.14 75.07
C LEU A 392 -106.42 -156.45 75.60
N ALA A 393 -107.20 -157.54 75.62
CA ALA A 393 -106.70 -158.91 75.80
C ALA A 393 -105.75 -159.37 74.66
N ASP A 394 -105.86 -158.82 73.45
CA ASP A 394 -105.29 -159.48 72.25
C ASP A 394 -103.80 -159.17 71.97
N VAL A 395 -103.33 -157.94 72.19
CA VAL A 395 -102.11 -157.42 71.50
C VAL A 395 -100.77 -157.68 72.22
N SER A 396 -100.83 -158.32 73.39
CA SER A 396 -99.70 -158.79 74.23
C SER A 396 -98.40 -159.27 73.55
N LYS A 397 -98.46 -159.95 72.39
CA LYS A 397 -97.46 -160.99 72.03
C LYS A 397 -96.29 -160.58 71.13
N LEU A 398 -96.38 -159.48 70.37
CA LEU A 398 -95.66 -159.39 69.08
C LEU A 398 -94.26 -158.75 69.05
N ARG A 399 -93.70 -158.20 70.14
CA ARG A 399 -92.58 -157.23 70.04
C ARG A 399 -91.23 -157.56 70.70
N LYS A 400 -91.01 -158.80 71.16
CA LYS A 400 -89.75 -159.17 71.86
C LYS A 400 -88.52 -159.43 70.96
N GLU A 401 -88.67 -159.56 69.65
CA GLU A 401 -87.76 -160.43 68.89
C GLU A 401 -86.61 -159.75 68.12
N ARG A 402 -86.58 -158.41 67.96
CA ARG A 402 -85.89 -157.82 66.79
C ARG A 402 -84.55 -157.06 67.02
N HIS A 403 -84.17 -156.65 68.24
CA HIS A 403 -83.23 -155.52 68.38
C HIS A 403 -81.77 -155.78 68.82
N ALA A 404 -81.33 -157.02 69.02
CA ALA A 404 -80.05 -157.31 69.68
C ALA A 404 -78.79 -157.35 68.78
N LEU A 405 -78.89 -157.24 67.46
CA LEU A 405 -77.86 -157.78 66.54
C LEU A 405 -76.86 -156.78 65.92
N ALA A 406 -77.02 -155.46 66.10
CA ALA A 406 -76.42 -154.47 65.18
C ALA A 406 -74.99 -154.00 65.49
N ASP A 407 -74.77 -153.24 66.57
CA ASP A 407 -73.77 -152.15 66.53
C ASP A 407 -72.36 -152.48 67.04
N ILE A 408 -71.88 -153.69 66.75
CA ILE A 408 -70.53 -154.18 67.09
C ILE A 408 -69.41 -153.55 66.20
N LYS A 409 -69.74 -152.81 65.14
CA LYS A 409 -68.86 -152.66 63.96
C LYS A 409 -68.01 -151.38 63.80
N ASN A 410 -68.14 -150.34 64.64
CA ASN A 410 -67.70 -148.97 64.27
C ASN A 410 -66.55 -148.32 65.09
N GLN A 411 -65.69 -149.09 65.78
CA GLN A 411 -64.64 -148.50 66.64
C GLN A 411 -63.27 -148.21 66.00
N GLU A 412 -62.90 -148.79 64.85
CA GLU A 412 -61.47 -149.08 64.60
C GLU A 412 -60.64 -148.02 63.85
N ALA A 413 -61.22 -147.08 63.10
CA ALA A 413 -60.53 -146.58 61.90
C ALA A 413 -59.70 -145.26 61.96
N THR A 414 -60.07 -144.23 62.75
CA THR A 414 -59.64 -142.84 62.45
C THR A 414 -59.25 -141.99 63.69
N SER A 415 -58.13 -142.13 64.39
CA SER A 415 -56.83 -142.78 64.18
C SER A 415 -55.78 -142.08 63.28
N ILE A 416 -54.55 -142.11 63.79
CA ILE A 416 -53.22 -142.03 63.14
C ILE A 416 -52.80 -140.71 62.46
N GLU A 417 -53.72 -139.87 62.01
CA GLU A 417 -53.42 -138.91 60.92
C GLU A 417 -53.86 -137.48 61.28
N ARG A 418 -53.41 -136.42 60.61
CA ARG A 418 -52.04 -136.16 60.12
C ARG A 418 -51.72 -134.72 60.56
N GLU A 419 -50.80 -134.57 61.50
CA GLU A 419 -49.35 -134.39 61.29
C GLU A 419 -49.00 -132.89 61.11
N LEU A 420 -48.21 -132.32 62.03
CA LEU A 420 -46.73 -132.29 62.00
C LEU A 420 -46.16 -131.12 61.16
N ASP A 421 -46.89 -130.60 60.17
CA ASP A 421 -46.21 -129.94 59.03
C ASP A 421 -46.10 -128.40 59.04
N SER A 422 -47.00 -127.64 59.65
CA SER A 422 -47.10 -126.18 59.41
C SER A 422 -46.33 -125.28 60.41
N VAL A 423 -45.19 -125.74 60.94
CA VAL A 423 -44.46 -125.09 62.04
C VAL A 423 -43.56 -123.91 61.63
N LEU A 424 -42.88 -124.01 60.47
CA LEU A 424 -41.47 -123.57 60.42
C LEU A 424 -41.16 -122.20 59.83
N GLN A 425 -42.10 -121.49 59.20
CA GLN A 425 -41.72 -120.55 58.13
C GLN A 425 -41.55 -119.07 58.54
N GLU A 426 -42.60 -118.30 58.83
CA GLU A 426 -42.56 -116.87 58.46
C GLU A 426 -42.08 -115.89 59.55
N HIS A 427 -41.08 -116.33 60.32
CA HIS A 427 -40.27 -115.53 61.25
C HIS A 427 -39.31 -114.55 60.52
N GLU A 428 -39.13 -114.68 59.20
CA GLU A 428 -37.98 -114.11 58.46
C GLU A 428 -38.14 -112.68 57.89
N ALA A 429 -39.36 -112.15 57.71
CA ALA A 429 -39.60 -110.94 56.88
C ALA A 429 -39.30 -109.56 57.54
N HIS A 430 -38.55 -109.54 58.64
CA HIS A 430 -38.44 -108.44 59.63
C HIS A 430 -37.77 -107.12 59.16
N CYS A 431 -36.65 -107.13 58.44
CA CYS A 431 -35.62 -106.08 58.59
C CYS A 431 -35.78 -104.75 57.77
N ALA A 432 -36.75 -104.59 56.87
CA ALA A 432 -36.41 -104.03 55.56
C ALA A 432 -36.41 -102.50 55.28
N ARG A 433 -37.21 -101.62 55.92
CA ARG A 433 -37.58 -100.32 55.29
C ARG A 433 -37.36 -99.00 56.05
N MET A 434 -36.43 -98.97 57.00
CA MET A 434 -36.16 -97.82 57.89
C MET A 434 -35.34 -96.64 57.29
N GLN A 435 -35.27 -96.43 55.97
CA GLN A 435 -34.05 -95.85 55.34
C GLN A 435 -34.09 -94.53 54.53
N LEU A 436 -35.24 -93.87 54.27
CA LEU A 436 -35.32 -92.78 53.26
C LEU A 436 -35.78 -91.40 53.76
N ASP A 437 -35.55 -91.11 55.04
CA ASP A 437 -36.10 -89.98 55.81
C ASP A 437 -35.20 -88.70 55.78
N LYS A 438 -34.89 -88.10 54.60
CA LYS A 438 -33.76 -87.13 54.49
C LYS A 438 -33.85 -86.00 53.42
N GLU A 439 -33.62 -84.73 53.84
CA GLU A 439 -33.30 -83.46 53.09
C GLU A 439 -34.44 -82.70 52.32
N ALA A 440 -34.48 -81.36 52.06
CA ALA A 440 -33.69 -80.15 52.42
C ALA A 440 -34.49 -78.78 52.28
N LEU A 441 -33.90 -77.60 52.63
CA LEU A 441 -34.53 -76.24 52.86
C LEU A 441 -33.47 -75.05 52.74
N PRO A 442 -33.67 -73.73 53.10
CA PRO A 442 -34.75 -72.70 52.91
C PRO A 442 -34.31 -71.18 52.63
N THR A 443 -35.28 -70.25 52.35
CA THR A 443 -35.35 -68.76 52.72
C THR A 443 -34.38 -67.67 52.19
N TRP A 444 -34.76 -66.36 52.27
CA TRP A 444 -34.12 -65.24 53.06
C TRP A 444 -34.77 -63.83 52.86
N THR A 445 -34.59 -62.92 53.84
CA THR A 445 -35.16 -61.54 53.96
C THR A 445 -34.09 -60.48 54.30
N GLN A 446 -34.44 -59.19 54.21
CA GLN A 446 -33.81 -58.09 54.98
C GLN A 446 -34.88 -57.24 55.65
#